data_AF-A0A1F5DK27-F1
#
_entry.id   AF-A0A1F5DK27-F1
#
_cell.length_a   1.000
_cell.length_b   1.000
_cell.length_c   1.000
_cell.angle_alpha   90.00
_cell.angle_beta   90.00
_cell.angle_gamma   90.00
#
_symmetry.space_group_name_H-M   'P 1'
#
loop_
_entity.id
_entity.type
_entity.pdbx_description
1 polymer ?
#
loop_
_entity_poly.entity_id
_entity_poly.type
_entity_poly.pdbx_seq_one_letter_code
_entity_poly.pdbx_strand_id
1 'polypeptide(L)'
;MAKYILLSTLTPEGQRTLKEKPERIREVNKEIEAFGVKVLEQYAVLGPYDFVNVVEAPDNDAVFRMSVELGSRGTIKILSMPAVPIDKLIKSLK
;
A
#
# COMPACT_ATOMS: atom_id res chain seq x y z
N MET A 1 11.18 -5.58 10.79
CA MET A 1 9.87 -5.47 10.12
C MET A 1 10.00 -6.04 8.72
N ALA A 2 8.94 -6.64 8.18
CA ALA A 2 8.90 -7.13 6.81
C ALA A 2 8.55 -5.98 5.86
N LYS A 3 9.12 -5.99 4.65
CA LYS A 3 8.82 -5.00 3.62
C LYS A 3 7.72 -5.52 2.71
N TYR A 4 6.86 -4.62 2.27
CA TYR A 4 5.80 -4.92 1.33
C TYR A 4 5.74 -3.85 0.25
N ILE A 5 5.33 -4.28 -0.94
CA ILE A 5 4.98 -3.39 -2.05
C ILE A 5 3.48 -3.46 -2.21
N LEU A 6 2.82 -2.31 -2.12
CA LEU A 6 1.38 -2.17 -2.35
C LEU A 6 1.17 -1.38 -3.64
N LEU A 7 0.51 -2.02 -4.61
CA LEU A 7 0.08 -1.37 -5.84
C LEU A 7 -1.42 -1.10 -5.72
N SER A 8 -1.86 0.13 -5.96
CA SER A 8 -3.28 0.46 -5.86
C SER A 8 -3.82 1.13 -7.11
N THR A 9 -5.08 0.81 -7.40
CA THR A 9 -5.86 1.42 -8.47
C THR A 9 -7.14 1.97 -7.85
N LEU A 10 -7.47 3.22 -8.18
CA LEU A 10 -8.67 3.90 -7.75
C LEU A 10 -9.87 3.39 -8.54
N THR A 11 -11.00 3.27 -7.87
CA THR A 11 -12.29 3.10 -8.54
C THR A 11 -12.76 4.45 -9.09
N PRO A 12 -13.82 4.50 -9.94
CA PRO A 12 -14.36 5.77 -10.40
C PRO A 12 -14.75 6.73 -9.26
N GLU A 13 -15.22 6.19 -8.13
CA GLU A 13 -15.48 6.95 -6.92
C GLU A 13 -14.18 7.47 -6.29
N GLY A 14 -13.17 6.61 -6.13
CA GLY A 14 -11.87 7.00 -5.62
C GLY A 14 -11.20 8.11 -6.45
N GLN A 15 -11.33 8.08 -7.77
CA GLN A 15 -10.81 9.12 -8.64
C GLN A 15 -11.54 10.46 -8.47
N ARG A 16 -12.87 10.44 -8.30
CA ARG A 16 -13.64 11.66 -8.00
C ARG A 16 -13.23 12.24 -6.66
N THR A 17 -13.15 11.40 -5.62
CA THR A 17 -12.70 11.82 -4.29
C THR A 17 -11.29 12.39 -4.34
N LEU A 18 -10.37 11.77 -5.09
CA LEU A 18 -9.01 12.28 -5.21
C LEU A 18 -8.98 13.67 -5.88
N LYS A 19 -9.80 13.87 -6.91
CA LYS A 19 -9.89 15.15 -7.61
C LYS A 19 -10.46 16.27 -6.73
N GLU A 20 -11.47 15.95 -5.92
CA GLU A 20 -12.13 16.91 -5.02
C GLU A 20 -11.35 17.16 -3.72
N LYS A 21 -10.66 16.12 -3.21
CA LYS A 21 -9.94 16.12 -1.94
C LYS A 21 -8.60 15.36 -2.06
N PRO A 22 -7.57 15.95 -2.68
CA PRO A 22 -6.27 15.30 -2.89
C PRO A 22 -5.56 14.93 -1.57
N GLU A 23 -5.83 15.65 -0.49
CA GLU A 23 -5.29 15.41 0.84
C GLU A 23 -5.69 14.04 1.42
N ARG A 24 -6.73 13.41 0.84
CA ARG A 24 -7.18 12.06 1.24
C ARG A 24 -6.07 11.03 1.19
N ILE A 25 -5.10 11.16 0.28
CA ILE A 25 -3.93 10.28 0.19
C ILE A 25 -3.17 10.26 1.54
N ARG A 26 -2.95 11.43 2.14
CA ARG A 26 -2.21 11.54 3.41
C ARG A 26 -3.02 11.07 4.61
N GLU A 27 -4.35 11.22 4.56
CA GLU A 27 -5.23 10.69 5.60
C GLU A 27 -5.19 9.17 5.65
N VAL A 28 -5.23 8.51 4.48
CA VAL A 28 -5.11 7.05 4.39
C VAL A 28 -3.78 6.57 4.98
N ASN A 29 -2.67 7.28 4.71
CA ASN A 29 -1.37 6.93 5.29
C ASN A 29 -1.40 6.92 6.83
N LYS A 30 -2.10 7.86 7.47
CA LYS A 30 -2.25 7.88 8.94
C LYS A 30 -3.12 6.75 9.46
N GLU A 31 -4.14 6.38 8.71
CA GLU A 31 -5.04 5.30 9.11
C GLU A 31 -4.36 3.93 9.07
N ILE A 32 -3.47 3.70 8.10
CA ILE A 32 -2.73 2.43 8.02
C ILE A 32 -1.67 2.27 9.12
N GLU A 33 -1.18 3.38 9.71
CA GLU A 33 -0.30 3.33 10.88
C GLU A 33 -0.97 2.67 12.09
N ALA A 34 -2.31 2.75 12.21
CA ALA A 34 -3.06 2.07 13.25
C ALA A 34 -2.98 0.53 13.14
N PHE A 35 -2.63 0.00 11.97
CA PHE A 35 -2.40 -1.43 11.73
C PHE A 35 -0.92 -1.83 11.93
N GLY A 36 -0.07 -0.91 12.39
CA GLY A 36 1.38 -1.11 12.47
C GLY A 36 2.05 -1.09 11.10
N VAL A 37 1.38 -0.56 10.06
CA VAL A 37 1.92 -0.42 8.72
C VAL A 37 2.50 0.99 8.55
N LYS A 38 3.79 1.07 8.31
CA LYS A 38 4.51 2.34 8.10
C LYS A 38 4.81 2.52 6.61
N VAL A 39 4.41 3.65 6.05
CA VAL A 39 4.81 4.03 4.68
C VAL A 39 6.26 4.49 4.68
N LEU A 40 7.11 3.81 3.91
CA LEU A 40 8.49 4.22 3.67
C LEU A 40 8.57 5.19 2.49
N GLU A 41 7.94 4.80 1.38
CA GLU A 41 7.93 5.57 0.13
C GLU A 41 6.56 5.41 -0.53
N GLN A 42 6.10 6.46 -1.20
CA GLN A 42 4.82 6.50 -1.90
C GLN A 42 4.96 7.32 -3.18
N TYR A 43 4.50 6.74 -4.29
CA TYR A 43 4.59 7.33 -5.62
C TYR A 43 3.23 7.28 -6.30
N ALA A 44 2.83 8.38 -6.94
CA ALA A 44 1.80 8.36 -7.97
C ALA A 44 2.45 7.98 -9.31
N VAL A 45 1.87 7.03 -10.03
CA VAL A 45 2.46 6.51 -11.27
C VAL A 45 1.45 6.52 -12.41
N LEU A 46 1.95 6.54 -13.64
CA LEU A 46 1.14 6.41 -14.84
C LEU A 46 1.30 4.99 -15.39
N GLY A 47 0.19 4.26 -15.51
CA GLY A 47 0.21 2.89 -15.98
C GLY A 47 -1.00 2.09 -15.47
N PRO A 48 -0.86 0.77 -15.25
CA PRO A 48 -1.97 -0.07 -14.79
C PRO A 48 -2.39 0.18 -13.33
N TYR A 49 -1.58 0.94 -12.58
CA TYR A 49 -1.82 1.32 -11.19
C TYR A 49 -1.72 2.83 -11.06
N ASP A 50 -2.41 3.39 -10.08
CA ASP A 50 -2.37 4.82 -9.76
C ASP A 50 -1.29 5.13 -8.72
N PHE A 51 -1.03 4.19 -7.80
CA PHE A 51 0.00 4.36 -6.77
C PHE A 51 0.87 3.12 -6.54
N VAL A 52 2.12 3.39 -6.17
CA VAL A 52 3.09 2.42 -5.66
C VAL A 52 3.49 2.84 -4.25
N ASN A 53 3.34 1.94 -3.29
CA ASN A 53 3.73 2.19 -1.90
C ASN A 53 4.71 1.12 -1.44
N VAL A 54 5.83 1.57 -0.87
CA VAL A 54 6.76 0.70 -0.14
C VAL A 54 6.44 0.89 1.33
N VAL A 55 6.06 -0.19 2.00
CA VAL A 55 5.66 -0.14 3.41
C VAL A 55 6.43 -1.16 4.26
N GLU A 56 6.54 -0.88 5.55
CA GLU A 56 6.97 -1.84 6.56
C GLU A 56 5.79 -2.24 7.43
N ALA A 57 5.69 -3.52 7.73
CA ALA A 57 4.67 -4.06 8.64
C ALA A 57 5.30 -5.14 9.55
N PRO A 58 4.69 -5.45 10.70
CA PRO A 58 5.17 -6.51 11.58
C PRO A 58 5.13 -7.89 10.91
N ASP A 59 4.04 -8.19 10.21
CA ASP A 59 3.76 -9.49 9.60
C ASP A 59 2.71 -9.38 8.47
N ASN A 60 2.40 -10.52 7.84
CA ASN A 60 1.39 -10.58 6.77
C ASN A 60 -0.02 -10.32 7.28
N ASP A 61 -0.35 -10.69 8.52
CA ASP A 61 -1.69 -10.55 9.08
C ASP A 61 -2.07 -9.08 9.24
N ALA A 62 -1.11 -8.24 9.65
CA ALA A 62 -1.28 -6.78 9.67
C ALA A 62 -1.62 -6.23 8.27
N VAL A 63 -0.90 -6.68 7.23
CA VAL A 63 -1.13 -6.24 5.85
C VAL A 63 -2.46 -6.77 5.31
N PHE A 64 -2.87 -8.00 5.64
CA PHE A 64 -4.18 -8.54 5.28
C PHE A 64 -5.31 -7.72 5.87
N ARG A 65 -5.27 -7.42 7.18
CA ARG A 65 -6.28 -6.60 7.86
C ARG A 65 -6.38 -5.21 7.24
N MET A 66 -5.24 -4.55 7.01
CA MET A 66 -5.18 -3.26 6.33
C MET A 66 -5.77 -3.34 4.91
N SER A 67 -5.44 -4.37 4.13
CA SER A 67 -5.92 -4.53 2.75
C SER A 67 -7.44 -4.72 2.70
N VAL A 68 -8.01 -5.49 3.64
CA VAL A 68 -9.45 -5.69 3.76
C VAL A 68 -10.15 -4.40 4.18
N GLU A 69 -9.63 -3.71 5.20
CA GLU A 69 -10.18 -2.44 5.68
C GLU A 69 -10.24 -1.40 4.54
N LEU A 70 -9.12 -1.21 3.86
CA LEU A 70 -9.01 -0.26 2.76
C LEU A 70 -9.88 -0.63 1.55
N GLY A 71 -9.92 -1.93 1.20
CA GLY A 71 -10.75 -2.42 0.11
C GLY A 71 -12.26 -2.34 0.40
N SER A 72 -12.67 -2.47 1.66
CA SER A 72 -14.09 -2.42 2.06
C SER A 72 -14.76 -1.07 1.78
N ARG A 73 -13.96 0.00 1.66
CA ARG A 73 -14.43 1.37 1.41
C ARG A 73 -14.84 1.61 -0.03
N GLY A 74 -14.55 0.68 -0.95
CA GLY A 74 -14.94 0.78 -2.36
C GLY A 74 -14.22 1.84 -3.19
N THR A 75 -13.34 2.64 -2.59
CA THR A 75 -12.61 3.72 -3.29
C THR A 75 -11.32 3.23 -3.95
N ILE A 76 -10.73 2.14 -3.45
CA ILE A 76 -9.44 1.61 -3.92
C ILE A 76 -9.42 0.10 -4.01
N LYS A 77 -8.68 -0.43 -4.97
CA LYS A 77 -8.29 -1.83 -5.07
C LYS A 77 -6.79 -1.93 -4.87
N ILE A 78 -6.34 -2.81 -3.97
CA ILE A 78 -4.92 -2.96 -3.61
C ILE A 78 -4.45 -4.37 -3.97
N LEU A 79 -3.23 -4.45 -4.50
CA LEU A 79 -2.43 -5.65 -4.63
C LEU A 79 -1.24 -5.53 -3.66
N SER A 80 -1.22 -6.39 -2.65
CA SER A 80 -0.21 -6.40 -1.58
C SER A 80 0.77 -7.54 -1.81
N MET A 81 2.08 -7.24 -1.83
CA MET A 81 3.13 -8.23 -2.06
C MET A 81 4.19 -8.19 -0.95
N PRO A 82 4.44 -9.29 -0.23
CA PRO A 82 5.64 -9.41 0.60
C PRO A 82 6.89 -9.25 -0.26
N ALA A 83 7.82 -8.39 0.19
CA ALA A 83 9.03 -8.06 -0.54
C ALA A 83 10.27 -8.42 0.28
N VAL A 84 11.20 -9.13 -0.36
CA VAL A 84 12.51 -9.46 0.22
C VAL A 84 13.57 -8.58 -0.45
N PRO A 85 14.43 -7.88 0.31
CA PRO A 85 15.54 -7.14 -0.26
C PRO A 85 16.44 -8.06 -1.10
N ILE A 86 16.92 -7.55 -2.24
CA ILE A 86 17.68 -8.35 -3.21
C ILE A 86 18.93 -9.01 -2.59
N ASP A 87 19.65 -8.29 -1.71
CA ASP A 87 20.82 -8.82 -1.01
C ASP A 87 20.49 -10.00 -0.09
N LYS A 88 19.30 -10.01 0.51
CA LYS A 88 18.84 -11.11 1.35
C LYS A 88 18.54 -12.34 0.50
N LEU A 89 17.91 -12.17 -0.65
CA LEU A 89 17.65 -13.25 -1.60
C LEU A 89 18.97 -13.86 -2.11
N ILE A 90 19.93 -13.03 -2.51
CA ILE A 90 21.25 -13.49 -2.98
C ILE A 90 21.95 -14.31 -1.90
N LYS A 91 21.90 -13.88 -0.63
CA LYS A 91 22.50 -14.61 0.49
C LYS A 91 21.83 -15.95 0.79
N SER A 92 20.52 -16.10 0.58
CA SER A 92 19.82 -17.36 0.87
C SER A 92 20.04 -18.46 -0.19
N LEU A 93 20.56 -18.10 -1.37
CA LEU A 93 20.84 -19.04 -2.46
C LEU A 93 22.30 -19.50 -2.50
N LYS A 94 23.15 -18.93 -1.64
CA LYS A 94 24.54 -19.35 -1.44
C LYS A 94 24.63 -20.25 -0.22
#